data_AF-A0A837HKB4-F1
#
_entry.id   AF-A0A837HKB4-F1
#
_cell.length_a   1.000
_cell.length_b   1.000
_cell.length_c   1.000
_cell.angle_alpha   90.00
_cell.angle_beta   90.00
_cell.angle_gamma   90.00
#
_symmetry.space_group_name_H-M   'P 1'
#
loop_
_entity.id
_entity.type
_entity.pdbx_description
1 polymer ?
#
loop_
_entity_poly.entity_id
_entity_poly.type
_entity_poly.pdbx_seq_one_letter_code
_entity_poly.pdbx_strand_id
1 'polypeptide(L)' 'MQKLVKEMIGFTFGVHNGREHTAVYVTEEMVGHRLGEFSPTRKFTRHGGKMQKEMEQAAKQKQQDAVKAAKNDAPAKKK' A
#
# COMPACT_ATOMS: atom_id res chain seq x y z
N MET A 1 -19.82 -11.71 1.19
CA MET A 1 -18.74 -10.81 0.73
C MET A 1 -19.41 -9.55 0.19
N GLN A 2 -19.28 -8.42 0.89
CA GLN A 2 -20.02 -7.17 0.60
C GLN A 2 -19.49 -6.50 -0.69
N LYS A 3 -20.39 -5.98 -1.54
CA LYS A 3 -20.04 -5.08 -2.64
C LYS A 3 -19.84 -3.66 -2.10
N LEU A 4 -18.92 -2.91 -2.69
CA LEU A 4 -18.73 -1.49 -2.42
C LEU A 4 -19.89 -0.70 -3.02
N VAL A 5 -20.54 0.09 -2.17
CA VAL A 5 -21.68 0.94 -2.51
C VAL A 5 -21.21 2.40 -2.52
N LYS A 6 -21.85 3.26 -3.32
CA LYS A 6 -21.52 4.69 -3.45
C LYS A 6 -21.47 5.44 -2.11
N GLU A 7 -22.28 5.03 -1.13
CA GLU A 7 -22.28 5.62 0.23
C GLU A 7 -20.99 5.33 1.03
N MET A 8 -20.19 4.36 0.60
CA MET A 8 -18.95 3.97 1.28
C MET A 8 -17.73 4.80 0.81
N ILE A 9 -17.89 5.68 -0.18
CA ILE A 9 -16.80 6.52 -0.70
C ILE A 9 -16.34 7.50 0.37
N GLY A 10 -15.02 7.66 0.52
CA GLY A 10 -14.43 8.56 1.50
C GLY A 10 -14.19 7.94 2.88
N PHE A 11 -14.61 6.70 3.10
CA PHE A 11 -14.31 5.94 4.31
C PHE A 11 -13.10 5.01 4.13
N THR A 12 -12.43 4.73 5.25
CA THR A 12 -11.37 3.72 5.33
C THR A 12 -11.89 2.51 6.08
N PHE A 13 -11.80 1.34 5.47
CA PHE A 13 -12.24 0.08 6.07
C PHE A 13 -11.04 -0.81 6.39
N GLY A 14 -11.04 -1.42 7.58
CA GLY A 14 -10.08 -2.46 7.94
C GLY A 14 -10.54 -3.82 7.42
N VAL A 15 -10.10 -4.20 6.23
CA VAL A 15 -10.49 -5.46 5.57
C VAL A 15 -9.58 -6.60 6.01
N HIS A 16 -10.15 -7.58 6.71
CA HIS A 16 -9.42 -8.74 7.20
C HIS A 16 -8.98 -9.70 6.07
N ASN A 17 -7.68 -9.98 5.96
CA ASN A 17 -7.12 -10.90 4.94
C ASN A 17 -6.77 -12.30 5.49
N GLY A 18 -7.21 -12.64 6.70
CA GLY A 18 -6.90 -13.89 7.39
C GLY A 18 -5.69 -13.81 8.34
N ARG A 19 -4.96 -12.68 8.34
CA ARG A 19 -3.85 -12.42 9.28
C ARG A 19 -3.96 -11.05 9.93
N GLU A 20 -4.28 -10.03 9.15
CA GLU A 20 -4.36 -8.65 9.61
C GLU A 20 -5.51 -7.90 8.92
N HIS A 21 -5.82 -6.71 9.42
CA HIS A 21 -6.80 -5.81 8.80
C HIS A 21 -6.07 -4.80 7.93
N THR A 22 -6.17 -4.95 6.62
CA THR A 22 -5.62 -4.00 5.65
C THR A 22 -6.54 -2.77 5.62
N ALA A 23 -5.99 -1.59 5.88
CA ALA A 23 -6.73 -0.34 5.73
C ALA A 23 -6.93 -0.02 4.23
N VAL A 24 -8.16 -0.08 3.76
CA VAL A 24 -8.54 0.22 2.38
C VAL A 24 -9.37 1.49 2.37
N TYR A 25 -8.86 2.55 1.74
CA TYR A 25 -9.60 3.78 1.48
C TYR A 25 -10.43 3.61 0.20
N VAL A 26 -11.73 3.88 0.28
CA VAL A 26 -12.66 3.63 -0.83
C VAL A 26 -12.79 4.86 -1.72
N THR A 27 -12.49 4.67 -3.00
CA THR A 27 -12.69 5.66 -4.07
C THR A 27 -13.87 5.28 -4.96
N GLU A 28 -14.32 6.21 -5.78
CA GLU A 28 -15.51 6.05 -6.63
C GLU A 28 -15.33 4.96 -7.70
N GLU A 29 -14.11 4.76 -8.19
CA GLU A 29 -13.75 3.70 -9.14
C GLU A 29 -13.88 2.28 -8.56
N MET A 30 -13.88 2.15 -7.23
CA MET A 30 -14.02 0.85 -6.57
C MET A 30 -15.49 0.42 -6.41
N VAL A 31 -16.46 1.30 -6.69
CA VAL A 31 -17.89 0.97 -6.57
C VAL A 31 -18.26 -0.18 -7.51
N GLY A 32 -18.97 -1.18 -6.99
CA GLY A 32 -19.31 -2.40 -7.72
C GLY A 32 -18.34 -3.56 -7.53
N HIS A 33 -17.10 -3.28 -7.11
CA HIS A 33 -16.13 -4.31 -6.71
C HIS A 33 -16.40 -4.85 -5.31
N ARG A 34 -15.76 -5.95 -4.94
CA ARG A 34 -15.87 -6.55 -3.59
C ARG A 34 -14.70 -6.12 -2.71
N LEU A 35 -14.98 -5.81 -1.45
CA LEU A 35 -13.95 -5.36 -0.48
C LEU A 35 -12.74 -6.30 -0.37
N GLY A 36 -12.96 -7.62 -0.47
CA GLY A 36 -11.85 -8.58 -0.37
C GLY A 36 -10.95 -8.66 -1.60
N GLU A 37 -11.33 -8.07 -2.74
CA GLU A 37 -10.43 -7.94 -3.90
C GLU A 37 -9.26 -7.00 -3.59
N PHE A 38 -9.47 -6.06 -2.67
CA PHE A 38 -8.47 -5.08 -2.25
C PHE A 38 -7.62 -5.54 -1.05
N SER A 39 -7.84 -6.75 -0.53
CA SER A 39 -7.12 -7.30 0.63
C SER A 39 -6.62 -8.73 0.32
N PRO A 40 -5.44 -8.88 -0.30
CA PRO A 40 -4.95 -10.18 -0.75
C PRO A 40 -4.65 -11.11 0.43
N THR A 41 -5.11 -12.36 0.34
CA THR A 41 -5.03 -13.35 1.42
C THR A 41 -3.75 -14.20 1.38
N ARG A 42 -3.05 -14.24 0.24
CA ARG A 42 -1.79 -14.97 0.06
C ARG A 42 -0.75 -14.08 -0.59
N LYS A 43 0.48 -14.13 -0.08
CA LYS A 43 1.62 -13.47 -0.71
C LYS A 43 2.03 -14.26 -1.94
N PHE A 44 1.89 -13.67 -3.13
CA PHE A 44 2.38 -14.27 -4.35
C PHE A 44 3.90 -14.38 -4.30
N THR A 45 4.42 -15.61 -4.41
CA THR A 45 5.86 -15.88 -4.51
C THR A 45 6.10 -16.46 -5.89
N ARG A 46 6.75 -15.68 -6.77
CA ARG A 46 7.08 -16.13 -8.12
C ARG A 46 8.23 -17.14 -8.06
N HIS A 47 8.14 -18.23 -8.81
CA HIS A 47 9.25 -19.15 -9.01
C HIS A 47 10.37 -18.40 -9.79
N GLY A 48 11.58 -18.35 -9.23
CA GLY A 48 12.71 -17.51 -9.72
C GLY A 48 13.14 -16.35 -8.80
N GLY A 49 12.55 -16.25 -7.60
CA GLY A 49 12.61 -15.09 -6.70
C GLY A 49 13.95 -14.62 -6.11
N LYS A 50 15.12 -15.11 -6.55
CA LYS A 50 16.41 -14.52 -6.14
C LYS A 50 16.75 -13.27 -6.95
N MET A 51 16.81 -13.41 -8.28
CA MET A 51 17.25 -12.35 -9.19
C MET A 51 16.32 -11.11 -9.17
N GLN A 52 15.01 -11.32 -9.12
CA GLN A 52 14.05 -10.20 -9.08
C GLN A 52 14.02 -9.48 -7.73
N LYS A 53 14.19 -10.22 -6.63
CA LYS A 53 14.17 -9.66 -5.28
C LYS A 53 15.35 -8.72 -5.05
N GLU A 54 16.51 -9.06 -5.60
CA GLU A 54 17.69 -8.20 -5.61
C GLU A 54 17.45 -6.92 -6.44
N MET A 55 16.84 -7.04 -7.64
CA MET A 55 16.51 -5.88 -8.48
C MET A 55 15.46 -4.95 -7.83
N GLU A 56 14.43 -5.51 -7.20
CA GLU A 56 13.36 -4.74 -6.55
C GLU A 56 13.82 -4.09 -5.24
N GLN A 57 14.75 -4.73 -4.51
CA GLN A 57 15.40 -4.15 -3.34
C GLN A 57 16.32 -2.99 -3.73
N ALA A 58 17.11 -3.14 -4.80
CA ALA A 58 17.94 -2.05 -5.33
C ALA A 58 17.09 -0.84 -5.80
N ALA A 59 15.91 -1.08 -6.37
CA ALA A 59 14.97 -0.03 -6.77
C ALA A 59 14.31 0.66 -5.55
N LYS A 60 13.90 -0.11 -4.54
CA LYS A 60 13.34 0.44 -3.28
C LYS A 60 14.36 1.24 -2.48
N GLN A 61 15.64 0.85 -2.50
CA GLN A 61 16.72 1.59 -1.83
C GLN A 61 16.90 2.98 -2.44
N LYS A 62 16.99 3.07 -3.78
CA LYS A 62 17.16 4.35 -4.49
C LYS A 62 16.01 5.33 -4.26
N GLN A 63 14.77 4.83 -4.16
CA GLN A 63 13.61 5.66 -3.84
C GLN A 63 13.61 6.08 -2.37
N GLN A 64 14.05 5.22 -1.45
CA GLN A 64 14.15 5.56 -0.02
C GLN A 64 15.27 6.57 0.25
N ASP A 65 16.38 6.50 -0.47
CA ASP A 65 17.52 7.42 -0.32
C ASP A 65 17.16 8.82 -0.85
N ALA A 66 16.42 8.91 -1.95
CA ALA A 66 15.90 10.17 -2.47
C ALA A 66 14.86 10.83 -1.53
N VAL A 67 13.97 10.02 -0.93
CA VAL A 67 12.93 10.51 -0.01
C VAL A 67 13.51 10.90 1.36
N LYS A 68 14.58 10.22 1.81
CA LYS A 68 15.28 10.59 3.06
C LYS A 68 16.10 11.88 2.91
N ALA A 69 16.64 12.16 1.73
CA ALA A 69 17.37 13.41 1.48
C ALA A 69 16.44 14.64 1.56
N ALA A 70 15.19 14.54 1.10
CA ALA A 70 14.23 15.66 1.14
C ALA A 70 13.68 15.98 2.55
N LYS A 71 13.88 15.10 3.54
CA LYS A 71 13.31 15.26 4.89
C LYS A 71 14.30 15.79 5.94
N ASN A 72 15.56 16.00 5.57
CA ASN A 72 16.62 16.49 6.47
C ASN A 72 16.91 18.00 6.36
N ASP A 73 16.38 18.69 5.34
CA ASP A 73 16.49 20.15 5.20
C ASP A 73 15.17 20.85 5.58
N ALA A 74 14.89 20.93 6.88
CA ALA A 74 14.02 21.96 7.45
C ALA A 74 14.87 22.80 8.42
N PRO A 75 15.04 24.12 8.17
CA PRO A 75 16.01 24.93 8.88
C PRO A 75 15.58 25.14 10.33
N ALA A 76 16.44 24.74 11.25
CA ALA A 76 16.31 25.01 12.67
C ALA A 76 16.39 26.53 12.91
N LYS A 77 15.31 27.09 13.46
CA LYS A 77 15.30 28.40 14.12
C LYS A 77 16.50 28.54 15.07
N LYS A 78 17.32 29.59 14.90
CA LYS A 78 18.09 30.18 16.00
C LYS A 78 18.45 31.66 15.72
N LYS A 79 18.05 32.47 16.71
CA LYS A 79 18.38 33.87 17.01
C LYS A 79 17.56 34.96 16.32
#